data_AF-A0A2W5Z8Z3-F1
#
_entry.id   AF-A0A2W5Z8Z3-F1
#
_cell.length_a   1.000
_cell.length_b   1.000
_cell.length_c   1.000
_cell.angle_alpha   90.00
_cell.angle_beta   90.00
_cell.angle_gamma   90.00
#
_symmetry.space_group_name_H-M   'P 1'
#
loop_
_entity.id
_entity.type
_entity.pdbx_description
1 polymer ?
#
loop_
_entity_poly.entity_id
_entity_poly.type
_entity_poly.pdbx_seq_one_letter_code
_entity_poly.pdbx_strand_id
1 'polypeptide(L)'
;MRSANGKSRKHRAEMKCVVLVILFAMTAGSVSARDAREQQRIDFLLHTVETSKGIAFIRNGSEYDGHSAAQHLRQKLNYAGERIKTAEQFIQYCASESSITHRKY
;
A
#
# COMPACT_ATOMS: atom_id res chain seq x y z
N MET A 1 35.86 15.18 53.58
CA MET A 1 34.43 15.22 53.22
C MET A 1 34.30 14.96 51.71
N ARG A 2 34.06 13.71 51.28
CA ARG A 2 33.91 13.37 49.84
C ARG A 2 32.46 13.05 49.51
N SER A 3 31.96 13.87 48.58
CA SER A 3 30.70 13.88 47.84
C SER A 3 30.02 12.51 47.61
N ALA A 4 28.78 12.37 48.08
CA ALA A 4 27.86 11.25 47.78
C ALA A 4 26.82 11.62 46.69
N ASN A 5 27.06 12.66 45.88
CA ASN A 5 26.01 13.26 45.02
C ASN A 5 26.05 12.81 43.53
N GLY A 6 26.90 11.85 43.16
CA GLY A 6 27.09 11.40 41.77
C GLY A 6 26.11 10.33 41.30
N LYS A 7 25.63 9.46 42.20
CA LYS A 7 24.85 8.26 41.82
C LYS A 7 23.40 8.58 41.44
N SER A 8 22.75 9.49 42.19
CA SER A 8 21.34 9.87 41.98
C SER A 8 21.09 10.67 40.68
N ARG A 9 22.07 11.49 40.26
CA ARG A 9 21.99 12.25 39.00
C ARG A 9 22.10 11.36 37.75
N LYS A 10 22.93 10.32 37.83
CA LYS A 10 23.15 9.35 36.75
C LYS A 10 21.89 8.51 36.49
N HIS A 11 21.25 8.01 37.56
CA HIS A 11 19.98 7.29 37.47
C HIS A 11 18.84 8.16 36.90
N ARG A 12 18.76 9.45 37.24
CA ARG A 12 17.78 10.38 36.66
C ARG A 12 18.01 10.66 35.17
N ALA A 13 19.26 10.66 34.70
CA ALA A 13 19.60 10.84 33.29
C ALA A 13 19.34 9.56 32.48
N GLU A 14 19.74 8.40 33.01
CA GLU A 14 19.48 7.08 32.39
C GLU A 14 17.98 6.80 32.28
N MET A 15 17.20 7.11 33.32
CA MET A 15 15.75 6.92 33.31
C MET A 15 15.04 7.85 32.32
N LYS A 16 15.55 9.07 32.10
CA LYS A 16 15.04 9.99 31.06
C LYS A 16 15.37 9.51 29.64
N CYS A 17 16.57 9.00 29.41
CA CYS A 17 16.97 8.42 28.12
C CYS A 17 16.15 7.16 27.80
N VAL A 18 15.90 6.29 28.79
CA VAL A 18 15.05 5.11 28.63
C VAL A 18 13.61 5.50 28.30
N VAL A 19 13.04 6.49 28.98
CA VAL A 19 11.68 6.98 28.68
C VAL A 19 11.59 7.59 27.28
N LEU A 20 12.61 8.33 26.81
CA LEU A 20 12.65 8.89 25.45
C LEU A 20 12.73 7.80 24.37
N VAL A 21 13.47 6.72 24.61
CA VAL A 21 13.57 5.57 23.69
C VAL A 21 12.25 4.79 23.63
N ILE A 22 11.56 4.63 24.76
CA ILE A 22 10.24 3.97 24.81
C ILE A 22 9.18 4.81 24.10
N LEU A 23 9.19 6.14 24.26
CA LEU A 23 8.24 7.03 23.60
C LEU A 23 8.43 7.08 22.07
N PHE A 24 9.66 6.93 21.58
CA PHE A 24 9.97 6.86 20.15
C PHE A 24 9.58 5.50 19.53
N ALA A 25 9.55 4.42 20.31
CA ALA A 25 9.15 3.09 19.83
C ALA A 25 7.63 2.94 19.60
N MET A 26 6.81 3.82 20.19
CA MET A 26 5.34 3.76 20.07
C MET A 26 4.79 4.44 18.81
N THR A 27 5.63 5.09 18.01
CA THR A 27 5.22 5.72 16.74
C THR A 27 5.55 4.87 15.51
N ALA A 28 5.82 3.57 15.69
CA ALA A 28 5.81 2.60 14.59
C ALA A 28 4.39 2.53 14.03
N GLY A 29 4.09 3.44 13.10
CA GLY A 29 2.80 3.62 12.49
C GLY A 29 2.31 2.30 11.92
N SER A 30 1.03 2.01 12.16
CA SER A 30 0.34 0.90 11.53
C SER A 30 0.49 1.04 10.02
N VAL A 31 1.30 0.17 9.41
CA VAL A 31 1.24 -0.07 7.97
C VAL A 31 -0.18 -0.57 7.73
N SER A 32 -1.04 0.33 7.27
CA SER A 32 -2.46 0.03 7.09
C SER A 32 -2.59 -0.86 5.87
N ALA A 33 -2.54 -2.16 6.11
CA ALA A 33 -2.83 -3.18 5.11
C ALA A 33 -4.22 -2.93 4.52
N ARG A 34 -4.39 -3.26 3.24
CA ARG A 34 -5.71 -3.21 2.61
C ARG A 34 -6.68 -4.11 3.39
N ASP A 35 -7.89 -3.61 3.65
CA ASP A 35 -8.94 -4.40 4.29
C ASP A 35 -9.23 -5.67 3.48
N ALA A 36 -9.43 -6.81 4.17
CA ALA A 36 -9.59 -8.10 3.51
C ALA A 36 -10.83 -8.14 2.59
N ARG A 37 -11.92 -7.45 2.96
CA ARG A 37 -13.12 -7.34 2.14
C ARG A 37 -12.83 -6.55 0.87
N GLU A 38 -12.08 -5.46 0.98
CA GLU A 38 -11.69 -4.67 -0.18
C GLU A 38 -10.75 -5.43 -1.11
N GLN A 39 -9.84 -6.26 -0.56
CA GLN A 39 -9.02 -7.15 -1.37
C GLN A 39 -9.89 -8.16 -2.14
N GLN A 40 -10.86 -8.81 -1.47
CA GLN A 40 -11.78 -9.74 -2.13
C GLN A 40 -12.59 -9.08 -3.25
N ARG A 41 -13.01 -7.83 -3.07
CA ARG A 41 -13.72 -7.06 -4.11
C ARG A 41 -12.83 -6.80 -5.32
N ILE A 42 -11.57 -6.43 -5.10
CA ILE A 42 -10.59 -6.26 -6.19
C ILE A 42 -10.34 -7.59 -6.91
N ASP A 43 -10.18 -8.67 -6.17
CA ASP A 43 -9.96 -10.01 -6.74
C ASP A 43 -11.16 -10.45 -7.59
N PHE A 44 -12.39 -10.17 -7.13
CA PHE A 44 -13.61 -10.42 -7.89
C PHE A 44 -13.63 -9.63 -9.22
N LEU A 45 -13.25 -8.35 -9.21
CA LEU A 45 -13.17 -7.54 -10.43
C LEU A 45 -12.14 -8.12 -11.41
N LEU A 46 -10.95 -8.47 -10.92
CA LEU A 46 -9.89 -9.06 -11.75
C LEU A 46 -10.31 -10.40 -12.35
N HIS A 47 -10.93 -11.26 -11.55
CA HIS A 47 -11.42 -12.57 -12.00
C HIS A 47 -12.56 -12.42 -13.02
N THR A 48 -13.43 -11.43 -12.84
CA THR A 48 -14.51 -11.14 -13.79
C THR A 48 -13.92 -10.75 -15.16
N VAL A 49 -12.91 -9.88 -15.19
CA VAL A 49 -12.21 -9.51 -16.43
C VAL A 49 -11.54 -10.73 -17.08
N GLU A 50 -10.88 -11.56 -16.28
CA GLU A 50 -10.15 -12.75 -16.73
C GLU A 50 -11.06 -13.80 -17.39
N THR A 51 -12.26 -13.99 -16.85
CA THR A 51 -13.20 -15.05 -17.26
C THR A 51 -14.28 -14.59 -18.22
N SER A 52 -14.40 -13.28 -18.44
CA SER A 52 -15.38 -12.71 -19.36
C SER A 52 -15.15 -13.20 -20.79
N LYS A 53 -16.23 -13.63 -21.45
CA LYS A 53 -16.23 -14.10 -22.83
C LYS A 53 -16.78 -13.02 -23.76
N GLY A 54 -16.26 -12.96 -24.98
CA GLY A 54 -16.73 -12.03 -26.00
C GLY A 54 -16.32 -10.57 -25.78
N ILE A 55 -15.30 -10.33 -24.94
CA ILE A 55 -14.69 -9.01 -24.76
C ILE A 55 -13.27 -9.01 -25.33
N ALA A 56 -12.85 -7.86 -25.85
CA ALA A 56 -11.49 -7.62 -26.33
C ALA A 56 -10.84 -6.52 -25.50
N PHE A 57 -9.63 -6.77 -25.01
CA PHE A 57 -8.82 -5.77 -24.34
C PHE A 57 -7.92 -5.07 -25.37
N ILE A 58 -8.17 -3.79 -25.61
CA ILE A 58 -7.42 -3.03 -26.61
C ILE A 58 -6.27 -2.27 -25.96
N ARG A 59 -5.03 -2.52 -26.42
CA ARG A 59 -3.85 -1.78 -25.98
C ARG A 59 -2.96 -1.44 -27.17
N ASN A 60 -2.64 -0.16 -27.34
CA ASN A 60 -1.82 0.35 -28.44
C ASN A 60 -2.33 -0.09 -29.84
N GLY A 61 -3.64 -0.23 -30.01
CA GLY A 61 -4.26 -0.65 -31.27
C GLY A 61 -4.28 -2.15 -31.52
N SER A 62 -3.75 -2.97 -30.59
CA SER A 62 -3.84 -4.42 -30.65
C SER A 62 -4.89 -4.96 -29.69
N GLU A 63 -5.59 -6.02 -30.11
CA GLU A 63 -6.53 -6.75 -29.28
C GLU A 63 -5.83 -7.84 -28.48
N TYR A 64 -6.29 -8.04 -27.25
CA TYR A 64 -5.81 -9.06 -26.32
C TYR A 64 -7.01 -9.70 -25.61
N ASP A 65 -6.79 -10.89 -25.05
CA ASP A 65 -7.80 -11.61 -24.30
C ASP A 65 -7.99 -11.08 -22.87
N GLY A 66 -9.05 -11.55 -22.21
CA GLY A 66 -9.37 -11.21 -20.82
C GLY A 66 -8.27 -11.61 -19.83
N HIS A 67 -7.56 -12.72 -20.08
CA HIS A 67 -6.44 -13.14 -19.24
C HIS A 67 -5.30 -12.11 -19.27
N SER A 68 -4.90 -11.67 -20.46
CA SER A 68 -3.88 -10.63 -20.63
C SER A 68 -4.32 -9.30 -20.01
N ALA A 69 -5.61 -8.96 -20.12
CA ALA A 69 -6.19 -7.78 -19.47
C ALA A 69 -6.07 -7.86 -17.95
N ALA A 70 -6.50 -8.97 -17.34
CA ALA A 70 -6.43 -9.17 -15.90
C ALA A 70 -4.98 -9.16 -15.40
N GLN A 71 -4.05 -9.77 -16.13
CA GLN A 71 -2.62 -9.68 -15.82
C GLN A 71 -2.12 -8.23 -15.83
N HIS A 72 -2.51 -7.42 -16.81
CA HIS A 72 -2.13 -6.01 -16.87
C HIS A 72 -2.71 -5.21 -15.69
N LEU A 73 -3.97 -5.45 -15.33
CA LEU A 73 -4.62 -4.81 -14.19
C LEU A 73 -3.96 -5.21 -12.85
N ARG A 74 -3.52 -6.46 -12.70
CA ARG A 74 -2.72 -6.91 -11.54
C ARG A 74 -1.39 -6.16 -11.46
N GLN A 75 -0.72 -5.94 -12.59
CA GLN A 75 0.52 -5.15 -12.63
C GLN A 75 0.27 -3.70 -12.17
N LYS A 76 -0.83 -3.08 -12.64
CA LYS A 76 -1.25 -1.75 -12.17
C LYS A 76 -1.49 -1.72 -10.66
N LEU A 77 -2.20 -2.70 -10.13
CA LEU A 77 -2.46 -2.81 -8.68
C LEU A 77 -1.17 -2.94 -7.88
N ASN A 78 -0.24 -3.77 -8.34
CA ASN A 78 1.06 -3.97 -7.70
C ASN A 78 1.90 -2.69 -7.71
N TYR A 79 1.91 -1.96 -8.83
CA TYR A 79 2.60 -0.68 -8.94
C TYR A 79 2.00 0.39 -8.02
N ALA A 80 0.68 0.41 -7.87
CA ALA A 80 0.00 1.29 -6.94
C ALA A 80 0.25 0.91 -5.47
N GLY A 81 0.37 -0.39 -5.19
CA GLY A 81 0.67 -0.93 -3.88
C GLY A 81 -0.28 -0.43 -2.81
N GLU A 82 0.28 0.15 -1.76
CA GLU A 82 -0.47 0.65 -0.62
C GLU A 82 -1.31 1.89 -0.89
N ARG A 83 -1.13 2.57 -2.02
CA ARG A 83 -1.93 3.76 -2.38
C ARG A 83 -3.41 3.42 -2.62
N ILE A 84 -3.70 2.18 -3.00
CA ILE A 84 -5.06 1.69 -3.25
C ILE A 84 -5.52 0.89 -2.03
N LYS A 85 -6.56 1.38 -1.37
CA LYS A 85 -7.18 0.75 -0.19
C LYS A 85 -8.55 0.14 -0.48
N THR A 86 -9.25 0.59 -1.52
CA THR A 86 -10.60 0.10 -1.86
C THR A 86 -10.71 -0.30 -3.33
N ALA A 87 -11.74 -1.09 -3.64
CA ALA A 87 -12.06 -1.45 -5.02
C ALA A 87 -12.39 -0.23 -5.90
N GLU A 88 -13.06 0.79 -5.34
CA GLU A 88 -13.36 2.03 -6.04
C GLU A 88 -12.09 2.80 -6.40
N GLN A 89 -11.13 2.89 -5.48
CA GLN A 89 -9.83 3.50 -5.75
C GLN A 89 -9.08 2.73 -6.83
N PHE A 90 -9.21 1.40 -6.86
CA PHE A 90 -8.63 0.58 -7.91
C PHE A 90 -9.22 0.89 -9.29
N ILE A 91 -10.56 0.93 -9.40
CA ILE A 91 -11.26 1.29 -10.63
C ILE A 91 -10.83 2.70 -11.09
N GLN A 92 -10.84 3.67 -10.17
CA GLN A 92 -10.47 5.05 -10.48
C GLN A 92 -9.02 5.15 -10.95
N TYR A 93 -8.07 4.46 -10.28
CA TYR A 93 -6.67 4.43 -10.68
C TYR A 93 -6.46 3.75 -12.06
N CYS A 94 -7.23 2.70 -12.34
CA CYS A 94 -7.19 2.06 -13.65
C CYS A 94 -7.64 3.01 -14.76
N ALA A 95 -8.67 3.82 -14.50
CA ALA A 95 -9.26 4.76 -15.44
C ALA A 95 -8.58 6.13 -15.52
N SER A 96 -7.81 6.54 -14.50
CA SER A 96 -7.34 7.94 -14.42
C SER A 96 -6.23 8.28 -15.40
N GLU A 97 -5.20 7.43 -15.50
CA GLU A 97 -4.03 7.70 -16.31
C GLU A 97 -3.31 6.43 -16.74
N SER A 98 -2.54 6.54 -17.83
CA SER A 98 -1.63 5.49 -18.27
C SER A 98 -0.47 5.37 -17.27
N SER A 99 -0.24 4.18 -16.71
CA SER A 99 0.90 3.94 -15.80
C SER A 99 2.26 4.03 -16.51
N ILE A 100 2.27 4.06 -17.85
CA ILE A 100 3.50 4.15 -18.65
C ILE A 100 3.79 5.63 -18.99
N THR A 101 2.78 6.36 -19.46
CA THR A 101 2.98 7.73 -19.96
C THR A 101 2.55 8.81 -18.97
N HIS A 102 1.90 8.45 -17.86
CA HIS A 102 1.31 9.36 -16.86
C HIS A 102 0.41 10.43 -17.47
N ARG A 103 -0.22 10.11 -18.62
CA ARG A 103 -1.20 10.99 -19.25
C ARG A 103 -2.58 10.61 -18.73
N LYS A 104 -3.35 11.61 -18.33
CA LYS A 104 -4.77 11.43 -18.00
C LYS A 104 -5.53 10.97 -19.23
N TYR A 105 -6.49 10.08 -18.99
CA TYR A 105 -7.48 9.69 -20.00
C TYR A 105 -8.66 10.66 -20.02
#